data_AF-A0A116R1B7-F1
#
_entry.id   AF-A0A116R1B7-F1
#
_cell.length_a   1.000
_cell.length_b   1.000
_cell.length_c   1.000
_cell.angle_alpha   90.00
_cell.angle_beta   90.00
_cell.angle_gamma   90.00
#
_symmetry.space_group_name_H-M   'P 1'
#
loop_
_entity.id
_entity.type
_entity.pdbx_description
1 polymer ?
#
loop_
_entity_poly.entity_id
_entity_poly.type
_entity_poly.pdbx_seq_one_letter_code
_entity_poly.pdbx_strand_id
1 'polypeptide(L)'
;MFWFVGIHGPSIVEPAIAAITYANIETNFQLLQAGQHADKILTSGTQMFIVTMGGTGATLVVPFMFMWLTKSKRNKAIGRASVVPTFFGVNEPILFGAPLVLNPVFFVPFILAPIANVWIFKFFVDTLKMNSFSVNLPWTTPGPLGIVMGTNFAPLAFALAILLVVVDVLIYYPFLKVYDEQILAEEQSGKVENSLKEKVAANFNTAKADAILEKAAVETEISEQTNVLVLCAGGGTSGLLANALTKAAKEYGVPVTATAGSYGAHREILPEYQLVILAPQVASNYDDIKQETDALGIKLAKTEGAQYIKLTRDGQGALDFVKQQF
;
A
#
# COMPACT_ATOMS: atom_id res chain seq x y z
N MET A 1 4.35 -7.35 -10.94
CA MET A 1 3.96 -6.71 -12.23
C MET A 1 2.71 -5.84 -12.09
N PHE A 2 1.55 -6.37 -11.70
CA PHE A 2 0.31 -5.57 -11.55
C PHE A 2 0.48 -4.30 -10.70
N TRP A 3 1.15 -4.41 -9.55
CA TRP A 3 1.41 -3.26 -8.69
C TRP A 3 2.25 -2.17 -9.34
N PHE A 4 3.16 -2.54 -10.25
CA PHE A 4 3.98 -1.57 -10.95
C PHE A 4 3.14 -0.67 -11.87
N VAL A 5 2.05 -1.20 -12.42
CA VAL A 5 1.08 -0.45 -13.23
C VAL A 5 -0.09 0.10 -12.40
N GLY A 6 0.01 0.08 -11.06
CA GLY A 6 -1.00 0.66 -10.16
C GLY A 6 -2.20 -0.24 -9.86
N ILE A 7 -2.17 -1.52 -10.24
CA ILE A 7 -3.21 -2.51 -9.94
C ILE A 7 -2.80 -3.34 -8.72
N HIS A 8 -3.70 -3.54 -7.75
CA HIS A 8 -3.39 -4.30 -6.54
C HIS A 8 -3.14 -5.79 -6.85
N GLY A 9 -1.87 -6.17 -7.00
CA GLY A 9 -1.46 -7.51 -7.43
C GLY A 9 -2.00 -8.67 -6.58
N PRO A 10 -1.88 -8.62 -5.24
CA PRO A 10 -2.42 -9.65 -4.35
C PRO A 10 -3.91 -9.93 -4.59
N SER A 11 -4.74 -8.89 -4.71
CA SER A 11 -6.19 -9.06 -4.90
C SER A 11 -6.56 -9.73 -6.23
N ILE A 12 -5.68 -9.67 -7.23
CA ILE A 12 -5.90 -10.32 -8.54
C ILE A 12 -5.38 -11.77 -8.53
N VAL A 13 -4.23 -12.02 -7.91
CA VAL A 13 -3.54 -13.32 -8.00
C VAL A 13 -3.96 -14.26 -6.87
N GLU A 14 -4.16 -13.77 -5.64
CA GLU A 14 -4.44 -14.60 -4.47
C GLU A 14 -5.70 -15.46 -4.62
N PRO A 15 -6.84 -14.95 -5.11
CA PRO A 15 -8.03 -15.78 -5.28
C PRO A 15 -7.80 -17.00 -6.19
N ALA A 16 -6.90 -16.89 -7.17
CA ALA A 16 -6.58 -17.97 -8.10
C ALA A 16 -5.70 -19.06 -7.48
N ILE A 17 -4.89 -18.74 -6.45
CA ILE A 17 -3.94 -19.68 -5.83
C ILE A 17 -4.29 -20.04 -4.38
N ALA A 18 -5.28 -19.37 -3.76
CA ALA A 18 -5.62 -19.52 -2.36
C ALA A 18 -5.88 -20.99 -1.99
N ALA A 19 -6.75 -21.68 -2.75
CA ALA A 19 -7.12 -23.07 -2.48
C ALA A 19 -5.90 -24.01 -2.38
N ILE A 20 -4.95 -23.91 -3.31
CA ILE A 20 -3.76 -24.78 -3.30
C ILE A 20 -2.77 -24.38 -2.22
N THR A 21 -2.61 -23.08 -1.95
CA THR A 21 -1.69 -22.61 -0.91
C THR A 21 -2.13 -23.02 0.51
N TYR A 22 -3.43 -23.00 0.79
CA TYR A 22 -3.97 -23.47 2.07
C TYR A 22 -3.93 -25.00 2.21
N ALA A 23 -4.25 -25.74 1.14
CA ALA A 23 -4.11 -27.20 1.12
C ALA A 23 -2.67 -27.66 1.39
N ASN A 24 -1.68 -26.93 0.86
CA ASN A 24 -0.26 -27.22 1.09
C ASN A 24 0.19 -26.95 2.53
N ILE A 25 -0.37 -25.95 3.21
CA ILE A 25 -0.09 -25.73 4.64
C ILE A 25 -0.60 -26.90 5.47
N GLU A 26 -1.84 -27.33 5.22
CA GLU A 26 -2.42 -28.48 5.92
C GLU A 26 -1.60 -29.75 5.67
N THR A 27 -1.16 -29.95 4.41
CA THR A 27 -0.26 -31.06 4.05
C THR A 27 1.05 -31.00 4.85
N ASN A 28 1.70 -29.82 4.92
CA ASN A 28 2.92 -29.65 5.71
C ASN A 28 2.70 -29.91 7.20
N PHE A 29 1.57 -29.45 7.75
CA PHE A 29 1.23 -29.69 9.14
C PHE A 29 1.11 -31.19 9.45
N GLN A 30 0.43 -31.94 8.59
CA GLN A 30 0.31 -33.40 8.72
C GLN A 30 1.67 -34.12 8.59
N LEU A 31 2.52 -33.69 7.65
CA LEU A 31 3.88 -34.21 7.51
C LEU A 31 4.68 -34.02 8.80
N LEU A 32 4.62 -32.83 9.41
CA LEU A 32 5.30 -32.56 10.69
C LEU A 32 4.76 -33.42 11.83
N GLN A 33 3.44 -33.61 11.92
CA GLN A 33 2.85 -34.50 12.95
C GLN A 33 3.32 -35.95 12.79
N ALA A 34 3.53 -36.39 11.55
CA ALA A 34 4.09 -37.71 11.25
C ALA A 34 5.62 -37.79 11.41
N GLY A 35 6.28 -36.72 11.87
CA GLY A 35 7.74 -36.64 12.01
C GLY A 35 8.48 -36.57 10.67
N GLN A 36 7.80 -36.18 9.59
CA GLN A 36 8.34 -36.08 8.23
C GLN A 36 8.75 -34.63 7.91
N HIS A 37 9.48 -34.46 6.81
CA HIS A 37 9.93 -33.16 6.31
C HIS A 37 8.79 -32.44 5.59
N ALA A 38 8.44 -31.23 6.06
CA ALA A 38 7.46 -30.37 5.41
C ALA A 38 8.08 -29.71 4.17
N ASP A 39 7.77 -30.25 2.99
CA ASP A 39 8.43 -29.92 1.73
C ASP A 39 7.59 -29.01 0.80
N LYS A 40 6.32 -28.74 1.13
CA LYS A 40 5.47 -27.90 0.27
C LYS A 40 5.87 -26.44 0.46
N ILE A 41 6.53 -25.88 -0.55
CA ILE A 41 7.00 -24.49 -0.55
C ILE A 41 5.87 -23.52 -0.90
N LEU A 42 4.95 -23.90 -1.78
CA LEU A 42 3.85 -23.04 -2.22
C LEU A 42 2.75 -22.99 -1.15
N THR A 43 2.86 -22.07 -0.20
CA THR A 43 1.95 -21.89 0.94
C THR A 43 1.52 -20.43 1.06
N SER A 44 0.49 -20.16 1.87
CA SER A 44 0.08 -18.77 2.15
C SER A 44 1.21 -18.01 2.87
N GLY A 45 1.92 -18.67 3.78
CA GLY A 45 3.08 -18.12 4.49
C GLY A 45 4.22 -17.71 3.56
N THR A 46 4.49 -18.49 2.51
CA THR A 46 5.45 -18.12 1.47
C THR A 46 5.05 -16.84 0.75
N GLN A 47 3.77 -16.71 0.38
CA GLN A 47 3.26 -15.48 -0.23
C GLN A 47 3.45 -14.29 0.72
N MET A 48 2.98 -14.41 1.97
CA MET A 48 2.92 -13.30 2.92
C MET A 48 4.29 -12.86 3.44
N PHE A 49 5.16 -13.82 3.78
CA PHE A 49 6.39 -13.54 4.55
C PHE A 49 7.68 -13.70 3.75
N ILE A 50 7.65 -14.32 2.57
CA ILE A 50 8.81 -14.46 1.67
C ILE A 50 8.67 -13.55 0.44
N VAL A 51 7.56 -13.70 -0.30
CA VAL A 51 7.32 -12.95 -1.56
C VAL A 51 7.01 -11.49 -1.27
N THR A 52 6.11 -11.22 -0.33
CA THR A 52 5.67 -9.86 0.03
C THR A 52 6.20 -9.43 1.39
N MET A 53 7.46 -9.73 1.69
CA MET A 53 8.06 -9.36 2.97
C MET A 53 8.05 -7.83 3.17
N GLY A 54 7.26 -7.36 4.13
CA GLY A 54 7.02 -5.93 4.35
C GLY A 54 6.21 -5.27 3.22
N GLY A 55 5.32 -6.02 2.58
CA GLY A 55 4.44 -5.56 1.50
C GLY A 55 4.91 -5.99 0.12
N THR A 56 4.20 -5.53 -0.92
CA THR A 56 4.50 -5.96 -2.29
C THR A 56 5.92 -5.54 -2.70
N GLY A 57 6.68 -6.48 -3.28
CA GLY A 57 8.03 -6.23 -3.78
C GLY A 57 9.13 -6.52 -2.76
N ALA A 58 8.82 -7.18 -1.64
CA ALA A 58 9.76 -7.41 -0.55
C ALA A 58 10.37 -6.10 -0.02
N THR A 59 9.53 -5.10 0.21
CA THR A 59 9.97 -3.72 0.51
C THR A 59 10.28 -3.46 1.97
N LEU A 60 10.26 -4.47 2.84
CA LEU A 60 10.48 -4.30 4.28
C LEU A 60 11.65 -3.37 4.60
N VAL A 61 12.77 -3.56 3.91
CA VAL A 61 14.02 -2.83 4.13
C VAL A 61 14.03 -1.41 3.55
N VAL A 62 13.17 -1.12 2.57
CA VAL A 62 13.23 0.12 1.79
C VAL A 62 12.96 1.36 2.65
N PRO A 63 11.90 1.44 3.46
CA PRO A 63 11.68 2.59 4.34
C PRO A 63 12.82 2.85 5.32
N PHE A 64 13.45 1.78 5.84
CA PHE A 64 14.60 1.89 6.74
C PHE A 64 15.81 2.47 6.02
N MET A 65 16.10 2.00 4.80
CA MET A 65 17.15 2.59 3.98
C MET A 65 16.83 4.05 3.60
N PHE A 66 15.57 4.37 3.30
CA PHE A 66 15.14 5.75 3.08
C PHE A 66 15.38 6.62 4.33
N MET A 67 15.05 6.11 5.51
CA MET A 67 15.22 6.84 6.76
C MET A 67 16.70 7.09 7.13
N TRP A 68 17.58 6.10 6.90
CA TRP A 68 18.96 6.14 7.40
C TRP A 68 20.03 6.44 6.35
N LEU A 69 19.86 5.95 5.11
CA LEU A 69 20.92 5.95 4.09
C LEU A 69 20.79 7.07 3.07
N THR A 70 19.58 7.61 2.88
CA THR A 70 19.36 8.69 1.90
C THR A 70 19.90 10.02 2.41
N LYS A 71 20.19 10.94 1.49
CA LYS A 71 20.65 12.30 1.74
C LYS A 71 19.52 13.31 1.56
N SER A 72 18.59 13.07 0.62
CA SER A 72 17.42 13.94 0.38
C SER A 72 16.57 14.10 1.64
N LYS A 73 16.13 15.34 1.90
CA LYS A 73 15.22 15.62 3.02
C LYS A 73 13.85 14.97 2.79
N ARG A 74 13.36 15.01 1.55
CA ARG A 74 12.10 14.38 1.13
C ARG A 74 12.13 12.87 1.35
N ASN A 75 13.18 12.19 0.89
CA ASN A 75 13.30 10.74 1.02
C ASN A 75 13.39 10.30 2.50
N LYS A 76 14.14 11.03 3.34
CA LYS A 76 14.16 10.77 4.79
C LYS A 76 12.78 10.88 5.44
N ALA A 77 12.01 11.92 5.08
CA ALA A 77 10.68 12.13 5.62
C ALA A 77 9.72 10.99 5.22
N ILE A 78 9.74 10.60 3.95
CA ILE A 78 8.94 9.47 3.45
C ILE A 78 9.33 8.16 4.14
N GLY A 79 10.63 7.89 4.29
CA GLY A 79 11.12 6.70 4.99
C GLY A 79 10.58 6.61 6.42
N ARG A 80 10.71 7.69 7.19
CA ARG A 80 10.19 7.76 8.58
C ARG A 80 8.69 7.51 8.66
N ALA A 81 7.91 8.11 7.75
CA ALA A 81 6.46 7.91 7.71
C ALA A 81 6.06 6.48 7.32
N SER A 82 6.91 5.77 6.58
CA SER A 82 6.59 4.46 6.00
C SER A 82 7.12 3.26 6.80
N VAL A 83 8.08 3.46 7.72
CA VAL A 83 8.70 2.36 8.50
C VAL A 83 7.67 1.54 9.27
N VAL A 84 6.81 2.20 10.06
CA VAL A 84 5.86 1.49 10.93
C VAL A 84 4.85 0.70 10.09
N PRO A 85 4.13 1.29 9.12
CA PRO A 85 3.21 0.54 8.27
C PRO A 85 3.87 -0.66 7.57
N THR A 86 5.06 -0.44 6.99
CA THR A 86 5.77 -1.47 6.20
C THR A 86 6.22 -2.63 7.09
N PHE A 87 6.54 -2.36 8.36
CA PHE A 87 6.87 -3.39 9.33
C PHE A 87 5.72 -4.38 9.56
N PHE A 88 4.46 -3.95 9.37
CA PHE A 88 3.25 -4.77 9.43
C PHE A 88 2.69 -5.10 8.03
N GLY A 89 3.54 -5.08 7.00
CA GLY A 89 3.15 -5.49 5.63
C GLY A 89 2.38 -4.43 4.82
N VAL A 90 2.13 -3.25 5.38
CA VAL A 90 1.37 -2.14 4.76
C VAL A 90 2.37 -1.16 4.13
N ASN A 91 2.64 -1.25 2.83
CA ASN A 91 3.74 -0.52 2.19
C ASN A 91 3.32 0.59 1.21
N GLU A 92 2.04 0.96 1.19
CA GLU A 92 1.50 2.01 0.33
C GLU A 92 2.15 3.38 0.58
N PRO A 93 2.46 3.78 1.83
CA PRO A 93 3.16 5.03 2.08
C PRO A 93 4.49 5.13 1.34
N ILE A 94 5.27 4.05 1.23
CA ILE A 94 6.53 4.05 0.47
C ILE A 94 6.26 3.91 -1.03
N LEU A 95 5.32 3.04 -1.42
CA LEU A 95 4.98 2.81 -2.83
C LEU A 95 4.54 4.09 -3.54
N PHE A 96 3.79 4.94 -2.87
CA PHE A 96 3.25 6.17 -3.43
C PHE A 96 3.98 7.43 -2.99
N GLY A 97 4.58 7.44 -1.80
CA GLY A 97 5.35 8.57 -1.29
C GLY A 97 6.65 8.77 -2.05
N ALA A 98 7.43 7.69 -2.23
CA ALA A 98 8.70 7.68 -2.95
C ALA A 98 8.56 7.30 -4.44
N PRO A 99 7.37 7.52 -5.00
CA PRO A 99 6.72 6.70 -6.04
C PRO A 99 7.57 5.52 -6.53
N LEU A 100 7.60 4.40 -5.79
CA LEU A 100 8.21 3.16 -6.31
C LEU A 100 7.38 2.60 -7.46
N VAL A 101 6.06 2.77 -7.38
CA VAL A 101 5.12 2.44 -8.45
C VAL A 101 5.37 3.36 -9.65
N LEU A 102 5.37 2.78 -10.86
CA LEU A 102 5.68 3.45 -12.13
C LEU A 102 7.09 4.06 -12.26
N ASN A 103 7.97 3.89 -11.27
CA ASN A 103 9.35 4.37 -11.36
C ASN A 103 10.27 3.30 -11.96
N PRO A 104 10.82 3.53 -13.17
CA PRO A 104 11.67 2.54 -13.84
C PRO A 104 12.91 2.15 -13.04
N VAL A 105 13.44 3.04 -12.20
CA VAL A 105 14.61 2.75 -11.35
C VAL A 105 14.29 1.63 -10.37
N PHE A 106 13.09 1.64 -9.78
CA PHE A 106 12.70 0.62 -8.81
C PHE A 106 12.03 -0.60 -9.43
N PHE A 107 11.70 -0.59 -10.73
CA PHE A 107 11.07 -1.74 -11.39
C PHE A 107 11.87 -3.04 -11.24
N VAL A 108 13.18 -2.96 -11.44
CA VAL A 108 14.09 -4.11 -11.38
C VAL A 108 14.15 -4.71 -9.97
N PRO A 109 14.53 -3.97 -8.90
CA PRO A 109 14.58 -4.55 -7.57
C PRO A 109 13.20 -4.99 -7.06
N PHE A 110 12.12 -4.31 -7.46
CA PHE A 110 10.74 -4.64 -7.07
C PHE A 110 10.27 -6.02 -7.59
N ILE A 111 10.85 -6.50 -8.68
CA ILE A 111 10.59 -7.84 -9.22
C ILE A 111 11.65 -8.83 -8.74
N LEU A 112 12.91 -8.43 -8.73
CA LEU A 112 14.04 -9.31 -8.45
C LEU A 112 14.09 -9.76 -6.99
N ALA A 113 13.81 -8.88 -6.02
CA ALA A 113 13.86 -9.21 -4.60
C ALA A 113 12.88 -10.33 -4.22
N PRO A 114 11.58 -10.28 -4.56
CA PRO A 114 10.66 -11.39 -4.31
C PRO A 114 11.11 -12.71 -4.94
N ILE A 115 11.63 -12.66 -6.18
CA ILE A 115 12.11 -13.85 -6.89
C ILE A 115 13.31 -14.46 -6.15
N ALA A 116 14.30 -13.63 -5.81
CA ALA A 116 15.48 -14.07 -5.06
C ALA A 116 15.08 -14.70 -3.71
N ASN A 117 14.16 -14.07 -2.99
CA ASN A 117 13.69 -14.57 -1.70
C ASN A 117 13.02 -15.96 -1.82
N VAL A 118 12.19 -16.17 -2.84
CA VAL A 118 11.58 -17.49 -3.09
C VAL A 118 12.62 -18.55 -3.41
N TRP A 119 13.62 -18.24 -4.24
CA TRP A 119 14.69 -19.19 -4.57
C TRP A 119 15.56 -19.54 -3.37
N ILE A 120 15.90 -18.56 -2.54
CA ILE A 120 16.64 -18.78 -1.30
C ILE A 120 15.81 -19.64 -0.34
N PHE A 121 14.52 -19.31 -0.14
CA PHE A 121 13.64 -20.12 0.70
C PHE A 121 13.53 -21.57 0.19
N LYS A 122 13.34 -21.75 -1.12
CA LYS A 122 13.33 -23.06 -1.77
C LYS A 122 14.62 -23.84 -1.52
N PHE A 123 15.79 -23.20 -1.60
CA PHE A 123 17.06 -23.83 -1.30
C PHE A 123 17.13 -24.32 0.16
N PHE A 124 16.67 -23.50 1.11
CA PHE A 124 16.62 -23.89 2.52
C PHE A 124 15.70 -25.10 2.74
N VAL A 125 14.53 -25.13 2.11
CA VAL A 125 13.58 -26.23 2.26
C VAL A 125 14.10 -27.50 1.58
N ASP A 126 14.42 -27.44 0.30
CA ASP A 126 14.70 -28.66 -0.48
C ASP A 126 16.09 -29.23 -0.24
N THR A 127 17.08 -28.35 -0.07
CA THR A 127 18.50 -28.74 0.02
C THR A 127 18.96 -28.83 1.47
N LEU A 128 18.70 -27.80 2.28
CA LEU A 128 19.09 -27.79 3.69
C LEU A 128 18.10 -28.53 4.61
N LYS A 129 17.02 -29.06 4.04
CA LYS A 129 15.97 -29.81 4.76
C LYS A 129 15.34 -29.02 5.91
N MET A 130 15.28 -27.69 5.78
CA MET A 130 14.46 -26.87 6.66
C MET A 130 12.98 -27.18 6.39
N ASN A 131 12.17 -27.29 7.43
CA ASN A 131 10.73 -27.42 7.26
C ASN A 131 10.14 -26.12 6.67
N SER A 132 9.25 -26.27 5.71
CA SER A 132 8.46 -25.17 5.15
C SER A 132 7.38 -24.70 6.13
N PHE A 133 6.59 -23.69 5.72
CA PHE A 133 5.48 -23.16 6.51
C PHE A 133 4.43 -24.22 6.81
N SER A 134 4.05 -24.32 8.08
CA SER A 134 3.03 -25.26 8.58
C SER A 134 1.97 -24.56 9.45
N VAL A 135 2.11 -23.26 9.68
CA VAL A 135 1.22 -22.45 10.52
C VAL A 135 0.75 -21.24 9.74
N ASN A 136 -0.55 -21.00 9.73
CA ASN A 136 -1.14 -19.78 9.20
C ASN A 136 -1.03 -18.66 10.24
N LEU A 137 -0.49 -17.52 9.82
CA LEU A 137 -0.39 -16.32 10.64
C LEU A 137 -1.09 -15.17 9.91
N PRO A 138 -1.59 -14.15 10.63
CA PRO A 138 -2.07 -12.93 10.00
C PRO A 138 -0.97 -12.30 9.14
N TRP A 139 -1.32 -11.83 7.93
CA TRP A 139 -0.36 -11.20 7.01
C TRP A 139 0.28 -9.92 7.58
N THR A 140 -0.36 -9.30 8.57
CA THR A 140 0.18 -8.14 9.30
C THR A 140 1.28 -8.49 10.29
N THR A 141 1.56 -9.78 10.52
CA THR A 141 2.68 -10.21 11.36
C THR A 141 4.01 -9.69 10.78
N PRO A 142 4.91 -9.10 11.59
CA PRO A 142 6.17 -8.60 11.07
C PRO A 142 6.96 -9.68 10.33
N GLY A 143 7.36 -9.41 9.08
CA GLY A 143 7.87 -10.40 8.14
C GLY A 143 8.90 -11.40 8.72
N PRO A 144 10.01 -10.93 9.32
CA PRO A 144 11.02 -11.82 9.91
C PRO A 144 10.47 -12.72 11.03
N LEU A 145 9.54 -12.21 11.84
CA LEU A 145 8.85 -13.00 12.86
C LEU A 145 7.88 -14.00 12.23
N GLY A 146 7.16 -13.57 11.19
CA GLY A 146 6.27 -14.43 10.41
C GLY A 146 6.99 -15.63 9.80
N ILE A 147 8.22 -15.46 9.31
CA ILE A 147 9.07 -16.55 8.82
C ILE A 147 9.35 -17.58 9.93
N VAL A 148 9.83 -17.12 11.08
CA VAL A 148 10.22 -18.00 12.20
C VAL A 148 9.00 -18.71 12.80
N MET A 149 7.94 -17.96 13.10
CA MET A 149 6.73 -18.53 13.71
C MET A 149 5.97 -19.43 12.72
N GLY A 150 5.89 -19.04 11.45
CA GLY A 150 5.13 -19.75 10.42
C GLY A 150 5.77 -21.09 10.02
N THR A 151 7.08 -21.22 10.20
CA THR A 151 7.86 -22.46 10.00
C THR A 151 8.05 -23.27 11.30
N ASN A 152 7.21 -23.00 12.30
CA ASN A 152 7.21 -23.68 13.60
C ASN A 152 8.58 -23.60 14.33
N PHE A 153 9.20 -22.43 14.33
CA PHE A 153 10.48 -22.15 14.99
C PHE A 153 11.63 -23.06 14.53
N ALA A 154 11.61 -23.50 13.27
CA ALA A 154 12.71 -24.26 12.68
C ALA A 154 14.04 -23.49 12.88
N PRO A 155 15.12 -24.10 13.39
CA PRO A 155 16.35 -23.38 13.71
C PRO A 155 16.96 -22.61 12.53
N LEU A 156 16.90 -23.18 11.33
CA LEU A 156 17.39 -22.52 10.10
C LEU A 156 16.52 -21.35 9.66
N ALA A 157 15.28 -21.23 10.15
CA ALA A 157 14.39 -20.12 9.80
C ALA A 157 14.86 -18.78 10.38
N PHE A 158 15.55 -18.80 11.52
CA PHE A 158 16.20 -17.60 12.08
C PHE A 158 17.32 -17.09 11.15
N ALA A 159 18.14 -18.01 10.64
CA ALA A 159 19.18 -17.68 9.69
C ALA A 159 18.59 -17.18 8.36
N LEU A 160 17.52 -17.83 7.87
CA LEU A 160 16.80 -17.41 6.68
C LEU A 160 16.25 -15.99 6.83
N ALA A 161 15.58 -15.67 7.93
CA ALA A 161 14.97 -14.36 8.16
C ALA A 161 16.01 -13.22 8.10
N ILE A 162 17.18 -13.44 8.71
CA ILE A 162 18.29 -12.48 8.64
C ILE A 162 18.86 -12.40 7.22
N LEU A 163 19.05 -13.54 6.56
CA LEU A 163 19.60 -13.61 5.21
C LEU A 163 18.71 -12.87 4.20
N LEU A 164 17.39 -13.06 4.22
CA LEU A 164 16.49 -12.39 3.29
C LEU A 164 16.52 -10.87 3.48
N VAL A 165 16.56 -10.39 4.72
CA VAL A 165 16.72 -8.95 5.00
C VAL A 165 18.03 -8.41 4.41
N VAL A 166 19.14 -9.14 4.56
CA VAL A 166 20.44 -8.74 3.99
C VAL A 166 20.38 -8.74 2.46
N VAL A 167 19.81 -9.77 1.85
CA VAL A 167 19.69 -9.89 0.39
C VAL A 167 18.82 -8.76 -0.18
N ASP A 168 17.70 -8.45 0.46
CA ASP A 168 16.83 -7.35 0.04
C ASP A 168 17.55 -6.01 0.13
N VAL A 169 18.34 -5.76 1.18
CA VAL A 169 19.19 -4.56 1.29
C VAL A 169 20.16 -4.52 0.10
N LEU A 170 20.85 -5.61 -0.20
CA LEU A 170 21.83 -5.66 -1.30
C LEU A 170 21.19 -5.43 -2.67
N ILE A 171 19.98 -5.97 -2.89
CA ILE A 171 19.25 -5.80 -4.15
C ILE A 171 18.77 -4.35 -4.31
N TYR A 172 18.18 -3.75 -3.28
CA TYR A 172 17.59 -2.42 -3.36
C TYR A 172 18.60 -1.27 -3.26
N TYR A 173 19.70 -1.46 -2.52
CA TYR A 173 20.68 -0.42 -2.24
C TYR A 173 21.21 0.33 -3.49
N PRO A 174 21.67 -0.34 -4.57
CA PRO A 174 22.20 0.37 -5.73
C PRO A 174 21.16 1.28 -6.40
N PHE A 175 19.92 0.82 -6.51
CA PHE A 175 18.82 1.59 -7.12
C PHE A 175 18.38 2.75 -6.25
N LEU A 176 18.33 2.53 -4.93
CA LEU A 176 18.03 3.57 -3.96
C LEU A 176 19.06 4.70 -4.01
N LYS A 177 20.35 4.37 -4.14
CA LYS A 177 21.41 5.38 -4.27
C LYS A 177 21.24 6.25 -5.51
N VAL A 178 20.98 5.63 -6.67
CA VAL A 178 20.72 6.36 -7.92
C VAL A 178 19.50 7.27 -7.79
N TYR A 179 18.40 6.76 -7.25
CA TYR A 179 17.20 7.54 -7.04
C TYR A 179 17.45 8.72 -6.07
N ASP A 180 18.12 8.49 -4.96
CA ASP A 180 18.39 9.54 -3.98
C ASP A 180 19.27 10.66 -4.54
N GLU A 181 20.27 10.33 -5.38
CA GLU A 181 21.09 11.32 -6.07
C GLU A 181 20.26 12.20 -7.04
N GLN A 182 19.29 11.61 -7.75
CA GLN A 182 18.36 12.36 -8.62
C GLN A 182 17.52 13.34 -7.80
N ILE A 183 16.93 12.88 -6.70
CA ILE A 183 16.06 13.71 -5.85
C ILE A 183 16.86 14.79 -5.12
N LEU A 184 18.06 14.47 -4.67
CA LEU A 184 18.94 15.45 -4.04
C LEU A 184 19.35 16.55 -5.03
N ALA A 185 19.64 16.22 -6.29
CA ALA A 185 19.92 17.20 -7.32
C ALA A 185 18.70 18.09 -7.62
N GLU A 186 17.49 17.51 -7.64
CA GLU A 186 16.24 18.27 -7.75
C GLU A 186 16.06 19.25 -6.56
N GLU A 187 16.28 18.78 -5.32
CA GLU A 187 16.21 19.60 -4.10
C GLU A 187 17.21 20.75 -4.12
N GLN A 188 18.46 20.50 -4.54
CA GLN A 188 19.52 21.51 -4.58
C GLN A 188 19.32 22.53 -5.71
N SER A 189 18.73 22.12 -6.82
CA SER A 189 18.46 23.01 -7.96
C SER A 189 17.28 23.96 -7.73
N GLY A 190 16.56 23.87 -6.60
CA GLY A 190 15.39 24.70 -6.32
C GLY A 190 14.16 24.39 -7.21
N LYS A 191 14.24 23.40 -8.11
CA LYS A 191 13.14 22.95 -8.99
C LYS A 191 11.91 22.42 -8.24
N VAL A 192 12.04 22.20 -6.93
CA VAL A 192 10.95 21.75 -6.04
C VAL A 192 9.86 22.83 -5.91
N GLU A 193 10.19 24.13 -6.00
CA GLU A 193 9.18 25.21 -5.98
C GLU A 193 8.66 25.59 -7.37
N ASN A 194 9.50 25.54 -8.41
CA ASN A 194 9.15 26.08 -9.74
C ASN A 194 8.45 25.08 -10.65
N SER A 195 8.65 23.76 -10.53
CA SER A 195 8.04 22.82 -11.48
C SER A 195 6.52 22.68 -11.34
N LEU A 196 5.95 22.95 -10.16
CA LEU A 196 4.49 23.06 -9.98
C LEU A 196 3.96 24.40 -10.47
N LYS A 197 4.62 25.52 -10.15
CA LYS A 197 4.20 26.86 -10.58
C LYS A 197 4.32 27.04 -12.10
N GLU A 198 5.40 26.58 -12.73
CA GLU A 198 5.62 26.67 -14.18
C GLU A 198 4.70 25.74 -14.97
N LYS A 199 4.41 24.52 -14.48
CA LYS A 199 3.46 23.61 -15.15
C LYS A 199 2.01 24.09 -15.06
N VAL A 200 1.67 24.85 -14.01
CA VAL A 200 0.38 25.52 -13.87
C VAL A 200 0.31 26.75 -14.78
N ALA A 201 1.36 27.57 -14.85
CA ALA A 201 1.38 28.77 -15.69
C ALA A 201 1.51 28.48 -17.20
N ALA A 202 2.25 27.43 -17.60
CA ALA A 202 2.48 27.11 -19.00
C ALA A 202 1.30 26.41 -19.69
N ASN A 203 0.43 25.74 -18.92
CA ASN A 203 -0.70 24.96 -19.46
C ASN A 203 -2.07 25.62 -19.24
N PHE A 204 -2.15 26.74 -18.52
CA PHE A 204 -3.40 27.43 -18.26
C PHE A 204 -3.27 28.93 -18.53
N ASN A 205 -4.01 29.41 -19.53
CA ASN A 205 -4.26 30.85 -19.69
C ASN A 205 -5.22 31.30 -18.57
N THR A 206 -4.66 31.84 -17.50
CA THR A 206 -5.36 32.20 -16.26
C THR A 206 -6.35 33.37 -16.42
N ALA A 207 -6.36 34.05 -17.57
CA ALA A 207 -7.32 35.13 -17.82
C ALA A 207 -8.80 34.68 -17.78
N LYS A 208 -9.08 33.39 -18.07
CA LYS A 208 -10.44 32.83 -17.91
C LYS A 208 -10.73 32.42 -16.47
N ALA A 209 -9.72 32.04 -15.68
CA ALA A 209 -9.89 31.67 -14.28
C ALA A 209 -10.23 32.90 -13.43
N ASP A 210 -9.59 34.03 -13.69
CA ASP A 210 -9.88 35.30 -13.00
C ASP A 210 -11.30 35.81 -13.29
N ALA A 211 -11.80 35.62 -14.52
CA ALA A 211 -13.16 35.96 -14.91
C ALA A 211 -14.24 34.99 -14.38
N ILE A 212 -13.86 33.74 -14.07
CA ILE A 212 -14.75 32.74 -13.45
C ILE A 212 -14.82 32.98 -11.94
N LEU A 213 -13.74 33.45 -11.30
CA LEU A 213 -13.74 33.81 -9.87
C LEU A 213 -14.71 34.97 -9.56
N GLU A 214 -14.98 35.88 -10.50
CA GLU A 214 -16.03 36.90 -10.36
C GLU A 214 -17.46 36.39 -10.61
N LYS A 215 -17.63 35.22 -11.23
CA LYS A 215 -18.95 34.68 -11.64
C LYS A 215 -19.36 33.35 -10.98
N ALA A 216 -18.47 32.71 -10.23
CA ALA A 216 -18.72 31.43 -9.57
C ALA A 216 -19.36 31.57 -8.17
N ALA A 217 -20.14 32.64 -7.96
CA ALA A 217 -21.26 32.61 -7.02
C ALA A 217 -22.44 31.92 -7.71
N VAL A 218 -22.36 30.61 -7.92
CA VAL A 218 -23.52 29.77 -8.20
C VAL A 218 -23.40 28.51 -7.36
N GLU A 219 -24.27 28.48 -6.36
CA GLU A 219 -24.36 27.54 -5.26
C GLU A 219 -24.72 26.13 -5.75
N THR A 220 -24.01 25.15 -5.20
CA THR A 220 -24.65 23.91 -4.76
C THR A 220 -23.98 23.59 -3.43
N GLU A 221 -24.57 24.14 -2.37
CA GLU A 221 -24.11 23.91 -1.01
C GLU A 221 -24.39 22.46 -0.62
N ILE A 222 -23.41 21.80 -0.01
CA ILE A 222 -23.68 20.63 0.81
C ILE A 222 -24.36 21.19 2.07
N SER A 223 -25.68 21.16 2.12
CA SER A 223 -26.45 21.74 3.23
C SER A 223 -26.54 20.83 4.46
N GLU A 224 -26.17 19.55 4.33
CA GLU A 224 -26.27 18.54 5.41
C GLU A 224 -24.91 17.84 5.66
N GLN A 225 -24.63 17.55 6.94
CA GLN A 225 -23.39 16.90 7.37
C GLN A 225 -23.19 15.57 6.64
N THR A 226 -22.10 15.46 5.88
CA THR A 226 -21.76 14.25 5.13
C THR A 226 -20.63 13.50 5.82
N ASN A 227 -20.93 12.31 6.35
CA ASN A 227 -19.95 11.39 6.90
C ASN A 227 -19.43 10.46 5.79
N VAL A 228 -18.11 10.49 5.59
CA VAL A 228 -17.41 9.72 4.57
C VAL A 228 -16.58 8.62 5.23
N LEU A 229 -16.77 7.36 4.83
CA LEU A 229 -15.92 6.24 5.24
C LEU A 229 -14.93 5.92 4.12
N VAL A 230 -13.64 6.06 4.40
CA VAL A 230 -12.59 5.63 3.47
C VAL A 230 -12.13 4.24 3.86
N LEU A 231 -12.25 3.26 2.97
CA LEU A 231 -11.86 1.87 3.22
C LEU A 231 -10.56 1.51 2.51
N CYS A 232 -9.66 0.85 3.22
CA CYS A 232 -8.50 0.17 2.62
C CYS A 232 -8.30 -1.22 3.25
N ALA A 233 -7.21 -1.92 2.95
CA ALA A 233 -6.95 -3.25 3.51
C ALA A 233 -6.65 -3.24 5.02
N GLY A 234 -5.95 -2.21 5.53
CA GLY A 234 -5.41 -2.20 6.90
C GLY A 234 -5.48 -0.85 7.65
N GLY A 235 -6.38 0.05 7.25
CA GLY A 235 -6.60 1.36 7.90
C GLY A 235 -5.56 2.46 7.62
N GLY A 236 -4.31 2.11 7.29
CA GLY A 236 -3.23 3.07 7.04
C GLY A 236 -3.45 3.96 5.81
N THR A 237 -3.68 3.33 4.65
CA THR A 237 -3.93 4.04 3.38
C THR A 237 -5.19 4.91 3.48
N SER A 238 -6.28 4.37 4.03
CA SER A 238 -7.53 5.12 4.23
C SER A 238 -7.34 6.35 5.12
N GLY A 239 -6.45 6.28 6.11
CA GLY A 239 -6.05 7.42 6.94
C GLY A 239 -5.51 8.60 6.15
N LEU A 240 -4.81 8.39 5.04
CA LEU A 240 -4.24 9.48 4.24
C LEU A 240 -5.33 10.36 3.62
N LEU A 241 -6.32 9.74 2.95
CA LEU A 241 -7.42 10.49 2.33
C LEU A 241 -8.41 11.01 3.37
N ALA A 242 -8.71 10.23 4.42
CA ALA A 242 -9.62 10.67 5.49
C ALA A 242 -9.08 11.92 6.21
N ASN A 243 -7.78 11.95 6.50
CA ASN A 243 -7.15 13.14 7.11
C ASN A 243 -7.13 14.33 6.14
N ALA A 244 -6.85 14.10 4.85
CA ALA A 244 -6.87 15.15 3.84
C ALA A 244 -8.27 15.79 3.70
N LEU A 245 -9.31 14.96 3.64
CA LEU A 245 -10.71 15.38 3.58
C LEU A 245 -11.12 16.16 4.83
N THR A 246 -10.86 15.62 6.03
CA THR A 246 -11.23 16.28 7.29
C THR A 246 -10.49 17.62 7.48
N LYS A 247 -9.22 17.68 7.08
CA LYS A 247 -8.44 18.94 7.11
C LYS A 247 -9.01 19.97 6.11
N ALA A 248 -9.28 19.55 4.88
CA ALA A 248 -9.84 20.41 3.85
C ALA A 248 -11.24 20.91 4.23
N ALA A 249 -12.11 20.03 4.73
CA ALA A 249 -13.45 20.37 5.18
C ALA A 249 -13.42 21.50 6.23
N LYS A 250 -12.51 21.41 7.20
CA LYS A 250 -12.30 22.47 8.20
C LYS A 250 -11.76 23.76 7.61
N GLU A 251 -10.83 23.67 6.65
CA GLU A 251 -10.22 24.83 5.98
C GLU A 251 -11.22 25.60 5.11
N TYR A 252 -12.08 24.88 4.39
CA TYR A 252 -13.07 25.45 3.46
C TYR A 252 -14.48 25.59 4.06
N GLY A 253 -14.67 25.27 5.35
CA GLY A 253 -15.96 25.39 6.03
C GLY A 253 -17.06 24.47 5.48
N VAL A 254 -16.69 23.33 4.91
CA VAL A 254 -17.63 22.36 4.31
C VAL A 254 -18.04 21.32 5.36
N PRO A 255 -19.33 20.96 5.50
CA PRO A 255 -19.80 20.01 6.52
C PRO A 255 -19.52 18.56 6.12
N VAL A 256 -18.23 18.21 5.99
CA VAL A 256 -17.76 16.87 5.65
C VAL A 256 -16.83 16.35 6.74
N THR A 257 -17.07 15.14 7.21
CA THR A 257 -16.19 14.42 8.15
C THR A 257 -15.80 13.09 7.55
N ALA A 258 -14.51 12.76 7.55
CA ALA A 258 -14.01 11.53 6.95
C ALA A 258 -13.31 10.64 7.99
N THR A 259 -13.69 9.37 8.01
CA THR A 259 -13.12 8.33 8.89
C THR A 259 -12.40 7.28 8.07
N ALA A 260 -11.29 6.77 8.60
CA ALA A 260 -10.57 5.66 8.01
C ALA A 260 -11.05 4.31 8.57
N GLY A 261 -11.28 3.35 7.69
CA GLY A 261 -11.62 1.98 8.06
C GLY A 261 -10.82 0.94 7.28
N SER A 262 -10.91 -0.31 7.75
CA SER A 262 -10.39 -1.48 7.06
C SER A 262 -11.55 -2.32 6.51
N TYR A 263 -11.39 -2.80 5.27
CA TYR A 263 -12.30 -3.79 4.70
C TYR A 263 -12.34 -5.03 5.60
N GLY A 264 -13.55 -5.59 5.77
CA GLY A 264 -13.84 -6.67 6.73
C GLY A 264 -14.28 -6.20 8.14
N ALA A 265 -13.87 -5.01 8.61
CA ALA A 265 -14.25 -4.48 9.93
C ALA A 265 -15.31 -3.35 9.88
N HIS A 266 -15.80 -3.05 8.67
CA HIS A 266 -16.63 -1.89 8.36
C HIS A 266 -18.13 -2.12 8.46
N ARG A 267 -18.58 -3.38 8.56
CA ARG A 267 -20.00 -3.76 8.43
C ARG A 267 -20.89 -3.17 9.52
N GLU A 268 -20.42 -3.16 10.76
CA GLU A 268 -21.20 -2.66 11.91
C GLU A 268 -21.31 -1.13 11.92
N ILE A 269 -20.33 -0.43 11.35
CA ILE A 269 -20.27 1.04 11.32
C ILE A 269 -20.84 1.64 10.03
N LEU A 270 -21.09 0.83 9.00
CA LEU A 270 -21.57 1.29 7.69
C LEU A 270 -22.78 2.25 7.78
N PRO A 271 -23.82 1.98 8.61
CA PRO A 271 -25.01 2.82 8.70
C PRO A 271 -24.76 4.27 9.17
N GLU A 272 -23.58 4.59 9.71
CA GLU A 272 -23.24 5.93 10.19
C GLU A 272 -22.79 6.89 9.07
N TYR A 273 -22.57 6.36 7.86
CA TYR A 273 -21.95 7.07 6.74
C TYR A 273 -22.90 7.24 5.56
N GLN A 274 -22.73 8.34 4.81
CA GLN A 274 -23.51 8.64 3.60
C GLN A 274 -22.73 8.31 2.32
N LEU A 275 -21.40 8.23 2.42
CA LEU A 275 -20.52 7.88 1.31
C LEU A 275 -19.40 6.94 1.78
N VAL A 276 -19.17 5.87 1.03
CA VAL A 276 -18.00 4.99 1.16
C VAL A 276 -17.06 5.23 -0.02
N ILE A 277 -15.77 5.48 0.26
CA ILE A 277 -14.72 5.60 -0.76
C ILE A 277 -13.75 4.43 -0.60
N LEU A 278 -13.63 3.62 -1.64
CA LEU A 278 -12.67 2.52 -1.69
C LEU A 278 -11.31 3.01 -2.16
N ALA A 279 -10.30 2.80 -1.32
CA ALA A 279 -8.91 2.91 -1.73
C ALA A 279 -8.57 1.85 -2.80
N PRO A 280 -7.54 2.08 -3.64
CA PRO A 280 -7.25 1.24 -4.80
C PRO A 280 -7.06 -0.25 -4.49
N GLN A 281 -6.65 -0.56 -3.26
CA GLN A 281 -6.34 -1.91 -2.79
C GLN A 281 -7.56 -2.81 -2.64
N VAL A 282 -8.67 -2.20 -2.21
CA VAL A 282 -9.94 -2.89 -1.96
C VAL A 282 -10.96 -2.61 -3.06
N ALA A 283 -10.53 -1.92 -4.13
CA ALA A 283 -11.38 -1.63 -5.28
C ALA A 283 -11.84 -2.90 -6.03
N SER A 284 -11.13 -4.03 -5.89
CA SER A 284 -11.58 -5.34 -6.39
C SER A 284 -12.84 -5.85 -5.68
N ASN A 285 -13.13 -5.34 -4.48
CA ASN A 285 -14.27 -5.74 -3.67
C ASN A 285 -15.47 -4.80 -3.90
N TYR A 286 -15.45 -4.01 -4.98
CA TYR A 286 -16.49 -3.02 -5.26
C TYR A 286 -17.88 -3.64 -5.32
N ASP A 287 -18.04 -4.77 -6.00
CA ASP A 287 -19.35 -5.39 -6.20
C ASP A 287 -19.93 -5.96 -4.90
N ASP A 288 -19.07 -6.47 -4.00
CA ASP A 288 -19.45 -6.94 -2.67
C ASP A 288 -19.94 -5.78 -1.79
N ILE A 289 -19.13 -4.72 -1.70
CA ILE A 289 -19.49 -3.53 -0.90
C ILE A 289 -20.70 -2.83 -1.49
N LYS A 290 -20.86 -2.85 -2.82
CA LYS A 290 -22.01 -2.25 -3.50
C LYS A 290 -23.33 -2.87 -3.03
N GLN A 291 -23.37 -4.19 -2.83
CA GLN A 291 -24.57 -4.85 -2.32
C GLN A 291 -24.91 -4.37 -0.91
N GLU A 292 -23.90 -4.22 -0.04
CA GLU A 292 -24.08 -3.72 1.32
C GLU A 292 -24.50 -2.24 1.34
N THR A 293 -23.86 -1.38 0.53
CA THR A 293 -24.17 0.05 0.48
C THR A 293 -25.52 0.33 -0.17
N ASP A 294 -25.87 -0.38 -1.25
CA ASP A 294 -27.16 -0.21 -1.94
C ASP A 294 -28.33 -0.59 -1.01
N ALA A 295 -28.16 -1.62 -0.16
CA ALA A 295 -29.16 -2.01 0.84
C ALA A 295 -29.41 -0.94 1.92
N LEU A 296 -28.42 -0.07 2.15
CA LEU A 296 -28.46 1.01 3.15
C LEU A 296 -28.66 2.39 2.54
N GLY A 297 -28.78 2.50 1.20
CA GLY A 297 -28.89 3.79 0.50
C GLY A 297 -27.62 4.63 0.52
N ILE A 298 -26.46 4.01 0.78
CA ILE A 298 -25.16 4.67 0.92
C ILE A 298 -24.49 4.79 -0.45
N LYS A 299 -23.88 5.94 -0.74
CA LYS A 299 -23.13 6.12 -1.99
C LYS A 299 -21.81 5.36 -1.93
N LEU A 300 -21.37 4.81 -3.06
CA LEU A 300 -20.10 4.08 -3.16
C LEU A 300 -19.26 4.57 -4.33
N ALA A 301 -18.05 5.04 -4.01
CA ALA A 301 -17.04 5.41 -4.98
C ALA A 301 -15.81 4.50 -4.85
N LYS A 302 -15.16 4.21 -5.98
CA LYS A 302 -13.83 3.59 -6.00
C LYS A 302 -12.83 4.55 -6.61
N THR A 303 -11.57 4.39 -6.22
CA THR A 303 -10.47 5.22 -6.69
C THR A 303 -9.39 4.35 -7.32
N GLU A 304 -8.72 4.90 -8.32
CA GLU A 304 -7.51 4.31 -8.90
C GLU A 304 -6.26 4.83 -8.19
N GLY A 305 -5.13 4.13 -8.33
CA GLY A 305 -3.86 4.48 -7.66
C GLY A 305 -3.46 5.95 -7.84
N ALA A 306 -3.40 6.43 -9.08
CA ALA A 306 -3.00 7.81 -9.36
C ALA A 306 -4.03 8.84 -8.87
N GLN A 307 -5.33 8.54 -9.04
CA GLN A 307 -6.42 9.39 -8.60
C GLN A 307 -6.41 9.54 -7.08
N TYR A 308 -6.31 8.43 -6.34
CA TYR A 308 -6.29 8.43 -4.88
C TYR A 308 -5.18 9.31 -4.31
N ILE A 309 -3.98 9.22 -4.89
CA ILE A 309 -2.82 10.03 -4.47
C ILE A 309 -3.00 11.51 -4.79
N LYS A 310 -3.65 11.84 -5.92
CA LYS A 310 -4.02 13.23 -6.20
C LYS A 310 -4.94 13.75 -5.10
N LEU A 311 -5.99 13.02 -4.76
CA LEU A 311 -6.96 13.41 -3.74
C LEU A 311 -6.34 13.52 -2.34
N THR A 312 -5.34 12.70 -2.00
CA THR A 312 -4.67 12.81 -0.68
C THR A 312 -3.76 14.03 -0.56
N ARG A 313 -3.39 14.67 -1.68
CA ARG A 313 -2.51 15.85 -1.74
C ARG A 313 -3.25 17.14 -2.10
N ASP A 314 -4.44 17.03 -2.68
CA ASP A 314 -5.30 18.13 -3.14
C ASP A 314 -6.62 18.11 -2.37
N GLY A 315 -6.66 18.85 -1.26
CA GLY A 315 -7.82 18.86 -0.35
C GLY A 315 -9.09 19.40 -1.00
N GLN A 316 -8.97 20.42 -1.85
CA GLN A 316 -10.13 20.95 -2.60
C GLN A 316 -10.62 19.91 -3.60
N GLY A 317 -9.70 19.30 -4.36
CA GLY A 317 -10.05 18.21 -5.28
C GLY A 317 -10.68 17.00 -4.58
N ALA A 318 -10.28 16.71 -3.34
CA ALA A 318 -10.90 15.67 -2.51
C ALA A 318 -12.35 16.01 -2.13
N LEU A 319 -12.62 17.25 -1.71
CA LEU A 319 -13.97 17.72 -1.42
C LEU A 319 -14.85 17.74 -2.68
N ASP A 320 -14.31 18.19 -3.81
CA ASP A 320 -15.02 18.19 -5.08
C ASP A 320 -15.35 16.77 -5.55
N PHE A 321 -14.44 15.82 -5.31
CA PHE A 321 -14.69 14.40 -5.57
C PHE A 321 -15.84 13.84 -4.73
N VAL A 322 -15.92 14.21 -3.45
CA VAL A 322 -17.04 13.86 -2.56
C VAL A 322 -18.35 14.44 -3.09
N LYS A 323 -18.35 15.73 -3.46
CA LYS A 323 -19.54 16.42 -4.02
C LYS A 323 -20.08 15.73 -5.26
N GLN A 324 -19.20 15.25 -6.15
CA GLN A 324 -19.59 14.57 -7.38
C GLN A 324 -20.32 13.23 -7.18
N GLN A 325 -20.36 12.69 -5.95
CA GLN A 325 -21.06 11.43 -5.65
C GLN A 325 -22.54 11.63 -5.27
N PHE A 326 -22.96 12.89 -5.09
CA PHE A 326 -24.31 13.26 -4.68
C PHE A 326 -25.10 13.89 -5.83
#